data_AF-A0A5C6B173-F1
#
_entry.id   AF-A0A5C6B173-F1
#
_cell.length_a   1.000
_cell.length_b   1.000
_cell.length_c   1.000
_cell.angle_alpha   90.00
_cell.angle_beta   90.00
_cell.angle_gamma   90.00
#
_symmetry.space_group_name_H-M   'P 1'
#
loop_
_entity.id
_entity.type
_entity.pdbx_description
1 polymer ?
#
loop_
_entity_poly.entity_id
_entity_poly.type
_entity_poly.pdbx_seq_one_letter_code
_entity_poly.pdbx_strand_id
1 'polypeptide(L)'
;MNNKLRLASYLCTLFLLVGCGESRTSIDTRGYYGAFNMIELEVNDMDQYVNSKNYKVQYNPVEDQLGSAIYAFMRNEDVKGTPLEAEAKKLADQEQQILKIWKTRDRSVEKIRTAVKEMQDQVEHLKTML
;
A
#
# COMPACT_ATOMS: atom_id res chain seq x y z
N MET A 1 17.82 36.54 31.54
CA MET A 1 17.43 35.25 30.92
C MET A 1 16.33 35.54 29.90
N ASN A 2 16.73 35.90 28.69
CA ASN A 2 15.82 36.15 27.56
C ASN A 2 15.91 34.93 26.64
N ASN A 3 14.79 34.29 26.35
CA ASN A 3 14.60 33.48 25.14
C ASN A 3 13.15 32.98 25.09
N LYS A 4 12.25 33.82 24.57
CA LYS A 4 11.00 33.34 23.99
C LYS A 4 10.73 34.08 22.68
N LEU A 5 10.56 33.26 21.64
CA LEU A 5 9.71 33.48 20.48
C LEU A 5 9.94 34.81 19.75
N ARG A 6 10.84 34.79 18.77
CA ARG A 6 10.69 35.52 17.50
C ARG A 6 11.84 35.16 16.56
N LEU A 7 11.79 33.96 16.02
CA LEU A 7 12.53 33.57 14.81
C LEU A 7 11.63 32.62 14.00
N ALA A 8 10.50 33.17 13.54
CA ALA A 8 9.58 32.54 12.60
C ALA A 8 9.65 33.24 11.23
N SER A 9 10.87 33.58 10.80
CA SER A 9 11.14 34.11 9.46
C SER A 9 12.59 33.77 9.12
N TYR A 10 12.83 33.46 7.85
CA TYR A 10 13.99 32.81 7.23
C TYR A 10 13.82 31.30 7.05
N LEU A 11 13.17 30.88 5.96
CA LEU A 11 13.85 30.61 4.68
C LEU A 11 14.91 29.50 4.84
N CYS A 12 14.51 28.29 4.48
CA CYS A 12 15.32 27.46 3.58
C CYS A 12 14.39 26.39 2.96
N THR A 13 13.77 26.65 1.81
CA THR A 13 14.30 26.25 0.49
C THR A 13 14.82 24.81 0.44
N LEU A 14 13.93 23.81 0.58
CA LEU A 14 14.31 22.40 0.37
C LEU A 14 13.26 21.50 -0.31
N PHE A 15 12.10 22.01 -0.75
CA PHE A 15 11.13 21.16 -1.48
C PHE A 15 10.61 21.79 -2.78
N LEU A 16 11.46 22.50 -3.51
CA LEU A 16 11.15 22.98 -4.87
C LEU A 16 12.01 22.37 -5.99
N LEU A 17 12.89 21.38 -5.75
CA LEU A 17 13.69 20.77 -6.82
C LEU A 17 14.03 19.30 -6.58
N VAL A 18 13.06 18.39 -6.72
CA VAL A 18 13.29 17.02 -7.23
C VAL A 18 11.98 16.55 -7.89
N GLY A 19 11.83 16.34 -9.20
CA GLY A 19 12.63 16.72 -10.35
C GLY A 19 11.70 16.79 -11.56
N CYS A 20 12.01 17.68 -12.50
CA CYS A 20 11.54 17.55 -13.88
C CYS A 20 12.19 16.29 -14.46
N GLY A 21 11.39 15.25 -14.68
CA GLY A 21 11.73 14.09 -15.50
C GLY A 21 10.61 13.89 -16.50
N GLU A 22 10.89 14.15 -17.77
CA GLU A 22 9.96 13.94 -18.88
C GLU A 22 9.64 12.46 -19.09
N SER A 23 8.34 12.22 -19.30
CA SER A 23 7.72 11.19 -20.13
C SER A 23 8.21 9.74 -20.03
N ARG A 24 7.44 8.93 -19.30
CA ARG A 24 7.04 7.59 -19.74
C ARG A 24 5.54 7.43 -19.48
N THR A 25 4.75 7.52 -20.55
CA THR A 25 3.35 7.03 -20.66
C THR A 25 2.52 7.20 -19.39
N SER A 26 1.78 8.31 -19.30
CA SER A 26 0.79 8.57 -18.26
C SER A 26 -0.32 7.51 -18.29
N ILE A 27 -0.09 6.37 -17.64
CA ILE A 27 -1.16 5.63 -16.98
C ILE A 27 -1.77 6.63 -16.00
N ASP A 28 -3.08 6.76 -16.00
CA ASP A 28 -3.84 7.68 -15.17
C ASP A 28 -3.64 7.36 -13.68
N THR A 29 -2.52 7.83 -13.12
CA THR A 29 -2.07 7.56 -11.74
C THR A 29 -2.73 8.50 -10.73
N ARG A 30 -3.58 9.44 -11.17
CA ARG A 30 -4.22 10.44 -10.29
C ARG A 30 -5.57 9.99 -9.72
N GLY A 31 -6.26 9.07 -10.39
CA GLY A 31 -7.55 8.52 -9.95
C GLY A 31 -7.43 7.27 -9.07
N TYR A 32 -8.58 6.74 -8.63
CA TYR A 32 -8.63 5.51 -7.84
C TYR A 32 -8.08 4.29 -8.61
N TYR A 33 -8.16 4.28 -9.95
CA TYR A 33 -7.48 3.27 -10.78
C TYR A 33 -5.95 3.25 -10.58
N GLY A 34 -5.31 4.40 -10.41
CA GLY A 34 -3.88 4.48 -10.12
C GLY A 34 -3.53 3.85 -8.77
N ALA A 35 -4.33 4.14 -7.74
CA ALA A 35 -4.18 3.52 -6.43
C ALA A 35 -4.45 2.02 -6.49
N PHE A 36 -5.47 1.58 -7.23
CA PHE A 36 -5.78 0.17 -7.41
C PHE A 36 -4.68 -0.61 -8.14
N ASN A 37 -4.13 -0.07 -9.22
CA ASN A 37 -3.01 -0.70 -9.93
C ASN A 37 -1.79 -0.91 -9.03
N MET A 38 -1.57 0.01 -8.08
CA MET A 38 -0.52 -0.16 -7.08
C MET A 38 -0.86 -1.30 -6.09
N ILE A 39 -2.12 -1.41 -5.65
CA ILE A 39 -2.58 -2.55 -4.84
C ILE A 39 -2.35 -3.87 -5.60
N GLU A 40 -2.75 -3.96 -6.87
CA GLU A 40 -2.55 -5.15 -7.70
C GLU A 40 -1.08 -5.54 -7.79
N LEU A 41 -0.20 -4.57 -8.06
CA LEU A 41 1.24 -4.78 -8.19
C LEU A 41 1.85 -5.29 -6.88
N GLU A 42 1.58 -4.61 -5.77
CA GLU A 42 2.15 -4.96 -4.46
C GLU A 42 1.65 -6.33 -3.97
N VAL A 43 0.38 -6.66 -4.20
CA VAL A 43 -0.17 -7.98 -3.85
C VAL A 43 0.41 -9.08 -4.73
N ASN A 44 0.58 -8.85 -6.03
CA ASN A 44 1.24 -9.81 -6.92
C ASN A 44 2.71 -10.02 -6.55
N ASP A 45 3.46 -8.95 -6.25
CA ASP A 45 4.86 -9.04 -5.84
C ASP A 45 5.01 -9.79 -4.53
N MET A 46 4.09 -9.56 -3.58
CA MET A 46 4.01 -10.32 -2.33
C MET A 46 3.72 -11.80 -2.58
N ASP A 47 2.77 -12.16 -3.44
CA ASP A 47 2.45 -13.55 -3.80
C ASP A 47 3.67 -14.27 -4.40
N GLN A 48 4.36 -13.63 -5.34
CA GLN A 48 5.59 -14.14 -5.92
C GLN A 48 6.69 -14.34 -4.86
N TYR A 49 6.83 -13.39 -3.94
CA TYR A 49 7.83 -13.44 -2.88
C TYR A 49 7.60 -14.60 -1.91
N VAL A 50 6.38 -14.76 -1.38
CA VAL A 50 6.05 -15.80 -0.38
C VAL A 50 6.05 -17.21 -0.98
N ASN A 51 5.82 -17.34 -2.28
CA ASN A 51 5.89 -18.60 -3.02
C ASN A 51 7.27 -18.88 -3.63
N SER A 52 8.23 -17.95 -3.50
CA SER A 52 9.59 -18.17 -3.97
C SER A 52 10.29 -19.31 -3.20
N LYS A 53 11.17 -20.05 -3.89
CA LYS A 53 11.97 -21.15 -3.27
C LYS A 53 12.88 -20.66 -2.14
N ASN A 54 13.24 -19.38 -2.15
CA ASN A 54 14.16 -18.75 -1.21
C ASN A 54 13.44 -17.92 -0.15
N TYR A 55 12.11 -18.03 -0.05
CA TYR A 55 11.33 -17.25 0.89
C TYR A 55 11.83 -17.49 2.32
N LYS A 56 12.18 -16.39 2.99
CA LYS A 56 12.52 -16.36 4.41
C LYS A 56 11.62 -15.34 5.07
N VAL A 57 10.97 -15.74 6.16
CA VAL A 57 10.01 -14.92 6.93
C VAL A 57 10.68 -13.76 7.70
N GLN A 58 11.87 -13.34 7.28
CA GLN A 58 12.65 -12.28 7.90
C GLN A 58 12.40 -10.90 7.28
N TYR A 59 11.97 -10.85 6.01
CA TYR A 59 11.72 -9.60 5.29
C TYR A 59 10.25 -9.49 4.92
N ASN A 60 9.66 -8.33 5.23
CA ASN A 60 8.26 -7.99 5.01
C ASN A 60 8.18 -6.89 3.93
N PRO A 61 7.67 -7.18 2.72
CA PRO A 61 7.52 -6.19 1.66
C PRO A 61 6.28 -5.27 1.83
N VAL A 62 5.35 -5.59 2.72
CA VAL A 62 4.02 -4.93 2.77
C VAL A 62 4.01 -3.58 3.47
N GLU A 63 4.99 -3.29 4.34
CA GLU A 63 4.80 -2.32 5.41
C GLU A 63 4.63 -0.84 4.97
N ASP A 64 5.00 -0.46 3.74
CA ASP A 64 4.93 0.94 3.31
C ASP A 64 4.07 1.19 2.05
N GLN A 65 4.17 0.36 1.01
CA GLN A 65 3.55 0.67 -0.28
C GLN A 65 2.10 0.19 -0.38
N LEU A 66 1.81 -1.05 0.04
CA LEU A 66 0.47 -1.62 -0.04
C LEU A 66 -0.54 -0.87 0.84
N GLY A 67 -0.21 -0.66 2.13
CA GLY A 67 -1.08 0.09 3.04
C GLY A 67 -1.35 1.53 2.56
N SER A 68 -0.33 2.20 2.00
CA SER A 68 -0.48 3.53 1.40
C SER A 68 -1.41 3.52 0.19
N ALA A 69 -1.30 2.52 -0.68
CA ALA A 69 -2.15 2.37 -1.86
C ALA A 69 -3.61 2.08 -1.50
N ILE A 70 -3.85 1.16 -0.55
CA ILE A 70 -5.19 0.85 -0.02
C ILE A 70 -5.82 2.11 0.58
N TYR A 71 -5.07 2.85 1.39
CA TYR A 71 -5.57 4.11 1.98
C TYR A 71 -5.90 5.17 0.92
N ALA A 72 -5.05 5.31 -0.10
CA ALA A 72 -5.29 6.24 -1.21
C ALA A 72 -6.55 5.85 -2.01
N PHE A 73 -6.74 4.56 -2.28
CA PHE A 73 -7.92 4.04 -2.96
C PHE A 73 -9.20 4.35 -2.17
N MET A 74 -9.22 4.03 -0.87
CA MET A 74 -10.37 4.26 0.01
C MET A 74 -10.78 5.74 0.15
N ARG A 75 -9.82 6.66 0.07
CA ARG A 75 -10.09 8.10 0.20
C ARG A 75 -10.51 8.78 -1.09
N ASN A 76 -10.49 8.08 -2.21
CA ASN A 76 -10.97 8.65 -3.45
C ASN A 76 -12.50 8.87 -3.37
N GLU A 77 -12.97 10.05 -3.80
CA GLU A 77 -14.40 10.41 -3.72
C GLU A 77 -15.28 9.51 -4.59
N ASP A 78 -14.74 8.91 -5.66
CA ASP A 78 -15.46 7.95 -6.52
C ASP A 78 -15.58 6.56 -5.87
N VAL A 79 -14.77 6.26 -4.85
CA VAL A 79 -14.81 5.00 -4.09
C VAL A 79 -15.66 5.15 -2.83
N LYS A 80 -15.59 6.32 -2.19
CA LYS A 80 -16.25 6.61 -0.92
C LYS A 80 -17.77 6.47 -1.01
N GLY A 81 -18.36 5.78 -0.03
CA GLY A 81 -19.79 5.50 0.02
C GLY A 81 -20.27 4.45 -0.97
N THR A 82 -19.39 3.87 -1.79
CA THR A 82 -19.71 2.80 -2.74
C THR A 82 -19.38 1.42 -2.15
N PRO A 83 -19.84 0.32 -2.77
CA PRO A 83 -19.40 -1.03 -2.40
C PRO A 83 -17.88 -1.22 -2.47
N LEU A 84 -17.17 -0.48 -3.34
CA LEU A 84 -15.71 -0.55 -3.44
C LEU A 84 -15.02 -0.14 -2.14
N GLU A 85 -15.58 0.81 -1.38
CA GLU A 85 -15.03 1.22 -0.08
C GLU A 85 -15.07 0.06 0.92
N ALA A 86 -16.16 -0.71 0.94
CA ALA A 86 -16.32 -1.84 1.84
C ALA A 86 -15.34 -2.96 1.51
N GLU A 87 -15.15 -3.27 0.23
CA GLU A 87 -14.19 -4.27 -0.21
C GLU A 87 -12.73 -3.80 0.02
N ALA A 88 -12.44 -2.52 -0.15
CA ALA A 88 -11.13 -1.95 0.19
C ALA A 88 -10.83 -1.98 1.70
N LYS A 89 -11.85 -1.84 2.55
CA LYS A 89 -11.70 -2.08 4.01
C LYS A 89 -11.32 -3.52 4.31
N LYS A 90 -11.89 -4.51 3.61
CA LYS A 90 -11.48 -5.91 3.76
C LYS A 90 -10.02 -6.12 3.36
N LEU A 91 -9.57 -5.48 2.27
CA LEU A 91 -8.15 -5.49 1.87
C LEU A 91 -7.26 -4.91 2.97
N ALA A 92 -7.65 -3.79 3.58
CA ALA A 92 -6.91 -3.21 4.72
C ALA A 92 -6.87 -4.17 5.92
N ASP A 93 -7.98 -4.82 6.26
CA ASP A 93 -8.02 -5.79 7.36
C ASP A 93 -7.14 -7.02 7.07
N GLN A 94 -7.11 -7.51 5.83
CA GLN A 94 -6.23 -8.60 5.40
C GLN A 94 -4.76 -8.19 5.47
N GLU A 95 -4.40 -6.97 5.06
CA GLU A 95 -3.04 -6.44 5.18
C GLU A 95 -2.58 -6.49 6.64
N GLN A 96 -3.40 -6.01 7.57
CA GLN A 96 -3.09 -6.04 9.00
C GLN A 96 -2.96 -7.47 9.54
N GLN A 97 -3.75 -8.43 9.02
CA GLN A 97 -3.62 -9.84 9.38
C GLN A 97 -2.29 -10.43 8.90
N ILE A 98 -1.87 -10.17 7.66
CA ILE A 98 -0.59 -10.64 7.13
C ILE A 98 0.57 -10.03 7.94
N LEU A 99 0.52 -8.72 8.22
CA LEU A 99 1.50 -8.03 9.08
C LEU A 99 1.58 -8.66 10.48
N LYS A 100 0.43 -9.02 11.06
CA LYS A 100 0.38 -9.71 12.36
C LYS A 100 1.07 -11.07 12.28
N ILE A 101 0.81 -11.87 11.24
CA ILE A 101 1.44 -13.19 11.05
C ILE A 101 2.97 -13.04 10.96
N TRP A 102 3.47 -12.08 10.18
CA TRP A 102 4.92 -11.79 10.07
C TRP A 102 5.57 -11.38 11.39
N LYS A 103 4.84 -10.60 12.21
CA LYS A 103 5.32 -10.13 13.53
C LYS A 103 5.26 -11.20 14.61
N THR A 104 4.45 -12.26 14.44
CA THR A 104 4.40 -13.36 15.42
C THR A 104 5.72 -14.12 15.50
N ARG A 105 5.94 -14.85 16.61
CA ARG A 105 7.07 -15.80 16.72
C ARG A 105 6.87 -17.07 15.91
N ASP A 106 5.61 -17.41 15.60
CA ASP A 106 5.21 -18.63 14.90
C ASP A 106 5.50 -18.56 13.39
N ARG A 107 5.58 -17.35 12.80
CA ARG A 107 6.08 -17.06 11.42
C ARG A 107 5.80 -18.17 10.40
N SER A 108 4.61 -18.75 10.43
CA SER A 108 4.32 -19.93 9.63
C SER A 108 4.23 -19.52 8.17
N VAL A 109 5.13 -20.07 7.35
CA VAL A 109 5.15 -19.84 5.90
C VAL A 109 3.81 -20.22 5.29
N GLU A 110 3.19 -21.31 5.75
CA GLU A 110 1.88 -21.76 5.30
C GLU A 110 0.79 -20.72 5.61
N LYS A 111 0.73 -20.20 6.85
CA LYS A 111 -0.23 -19.16 7.23
C LYS A 111 -0.08 -17.90 6.39
N ILE A 112 1.17 -17.50 6.10
CA ILE A 112 1.43 -16.32 5.28
C ILE A 112 0.98 -16.56 3.85
N ARG A 113 1.30 -17.71 3.25
CA ARG A 113 0.86 -18.04 1.88
C ARG A 113 -0.66 -18.06 1.77
N THR A 114 -1.35 -18.65 2.73
CA THR A 114 -2.81 -18.66 2.76
C THR A 114 -3.37 -17.24 2.84
N ALA A 115 -2.88 -16.42 3.77
CA ALA A 115 -3.36 -15.05 3.92
C ALA A 115 -3.07 -14.16 2.69
N VAL A 116 -1.90 -14.33 2.07
CA VAL A 116 -1.55 -13.64 0.81
C VAL A 116 -2.44 -14.09 -0.33
N LYS A 117 -2.76 -15.39 -0.41
CA LYS A 117 -3.68 -15.92 -1.43
C LYS A 117 -5.09 -15.35 -1.27
N GLU A 118 -5.60 -15.30 -0.04
CA GLU A 118 -6.90 -14.68 0.26
C GLU A 118 -6.95 -13.19 -0.11
N MET A 119 -5.84 -12.47 0.08
CA MET A 119 -5.72 -11.09 -0.36
C MET A 119 -5.69 -10.97 -1.88
N GLN A 120 -4.96 -11.85 -2.58
CA GLN A 120 -4.94 -11.89 -4.05
C GLN A 120 -6.35 -12.14 -4.61
N ASP A 121 -7.10 -13.08 -4.02
CA ASP A 121 -8.47 -13.38 -4.44
C ASP A 121 -9.41 -12.18 -4.18
N GLN A 122 -9.19 -11.43 -3.10
CA GLN A 122 -9.93 -10.19 -2.81
C GLN A 122 -9.59 -9.07 -3.80
N VAL A 123 -8.33 -8.95 -4.23
CA VAL A 123 -7.92 -8.00 -5.28
C VAL A 123 -8.58 -8.35 -6.62
N GLU A 124 -8.57 -9.62 -7.01
CA GLU A 124 -9.27 -10.08 -8.23
C GLU A 124 -10.77 -9.83 -8.15
N HIS A 125 -11.38 -10.02 -6.98
CA HIS A 125 -12.78 -9.64 -6.78
C HIS A 125 -13.00 -8.13 -6.97
N LEU A 126 -12.17 -7.29 -6.34
CA LEU A 126 -12.25 -5.83 -6.48
C LEU A 126 -12.13 -5.41 -7.95
N LYS A 127 -11.22 -6.04 -8.71
CA LYS A 127 -11.01 -5.79 -10.14
C LYS A 127 -12.28 -5.98 -10.96
N THR A 128 -13.12 -6.98 -10.62
CA THR A 128 -14.39 -7.21 -11.34
C THR A 128 -15.45 -6.14 -11.08
N MET A 129 -15.25 -5.30 -10.07
CA MET A 129 -16.16 -4.21 -9.69
C MET A 129 -15.75 -2.84 -10.23
N LEU A 130 -14.53 -2.73 -10.79
CA LEU A 130 -13.89 -1.52 -11.33
C LEU A 130 -14.10 -1.37 -12.84
#